data_AF-A0A7H8RAK7-F1
#
_entry.id   AF-A0A7H8RAK7-F1
#
_cell.length_a   1.000
_cell.length_b   1.000
_cell.length_c   1.000
_cell.angle_alpha   90.00
_cell.angle_beta   90.00
_cell.angle_gamma   90.00
#
_symmetry.space_group_name_H-M   'P 1'
#
loop_
_entity.id
_entity.type
_entity.pdbx_description
1 polymer ?
#
loop_
_entity_poly.entity_id
_entity_poly.type
_entity_poly.pdbx_seq_one_letter_code
_entity_poly.pdbx_strand_id
1 'polypeptide(L)'
;MEDSKQQIREHIMDQIPDTIKNFLQTVDPAAIRILGDTPNSVLDSRDYLGSIRPFVSAVERSLRQHRLDNQTSFLAVSIYPGRHSYFVLDLNNSDYVYETAHNDMNPISVYVLRLSRNPKIFRKEALDKTLAETLAEMHNGHGYEPLPLFDDHNQIVQYHNPRSLQS
;
A
#
# COMPACT_ATOMS: atom_id res chain seq x y z
N MET A 1 16.52 3.12 -22.60
CA MET A 1 15.24 3.45 -21.93
C MET A 1 15.16 2.76 -20.57
N GLU A 2 15.51 1.47 -20.47
CA GLU A 2 15.65 0.73 -19.20
C GLU A 2 16.53 1.46 -18.17
N ASP A 3 17.71 1.95 -18.58
CA ASP A 3 18.65 2.64 -17.68
C ASP A 3 18.05 3.90 -17.05
N SER A 4 17.24 4.65 -17.80
CA SER A 4 16.59 5.86 -17.29
C SER A 4 15.46 5.53 -16.31
N LYS A 5 14.72 4.44 -16.55
CA LYS A 5 13.71 3.92 -15.63
C LYS A 5 14.35 3.47 -14.32
N GLN A 6 15.46 2.73 -14.40
CA GLN A 6 16.20 2.25 -13.24
C GLN A 6 16.76 3.41 -12.41
N GLN A 7 17.36 4.42 -13.06
CA GLN A 7 17.85 5.62 -12.37
C GLN A 7 16.74 6.39 -11.64
N ILE A 8 15.55 6.55 -12.27
CA ILE A 8 14.41 7.20 -11.62
C ILE A 8 13.94 6.36 -10.42
N ARG A 9 13.85 5.04 -10.59
CA ARG A 9 13.45 4.12 -9.52
C ARG A 9 14.39 4.20 -8.32
N GLU A 10 15.70 4.14 -8.54
CA GLU A 10 16.73 4.29 -7.51
C GLU A 10 16.63 5.64 -6.80
N HIS A 11 16.52 6.72 -7.58
CA HIS A 11 16.38 8.07 -7.02
C HIS A 11 15.13 8.26 -6.14
N ILE A 12 14.02 7.60 -6.48
CA ILE A 12 12.80 7.58 -5.63
C ILE A 12 13.09 6.80 -4.35
N MET A 13 13.68 5.61 -4.48
CA MET A 13 13.99 4.71 -3.37
C MET A 13 14.90 5.36 -2.33
N ASP A 14 15.93 6.08 -2.78
CA ASP A 14 16.90 6.75 -1.91
C ASP A 14 16.27 7.87 -1.06
N GLN A 15 15.14 8.42 -1.48
CA GLN A 15 14.44 9.50 -0.78
C GLN A 15 13.36 9.02 0.19
N ILE A 16 12.98 7.73 0.15
CA ILE A 16 11.97 7.17 1.06
C ILE A 16 12.38 7.33 2.53
N PRO A 17 13.62 7.01 2.94
CA PRO A 17 14.01 7.10 4.35
C PRO A 17 13.82 8.50 4.95
N ASP A 18 14.28 9.53 4.26
CA ASP A 18 14.14 10.91 4.74
C ASP A 18 12.68 11.38 4.72
N THR A 19 11.90 10.96 3.71
CA THR A 19 10.46 11.26 3.64
C THR A 19 9.72 10.67 4.83
N ILE A 20 9.96 9.40 5.15
CA ILE A 20 9.34 8.71 6.30
C ILE A 20 9.83 9.30 7.62
N LYS A 21 11.13 9.60 7.74
CA LYS A 21 11.69 10.25 8.94
C LYS A 21 10.99 11.58 9.24
N ASN A 22 10.89 12.46 8.26
CA ASN A 22 10.25 13.76 8.42
C ASN A 22 8.77 13.63 8.76
N PHE A 23 8.10 12.65 8.15
CA PHE A 23 6.70 12.34 8.45
C PHE A 23 6.48 11.89 9.90
N LEU A 24 7.32 10.98 10.40
CA LEU A 24 7.20 10.46 11.76
C LEU A 24 7.40 11.53 12.85
N GLN A 25 8.00 12.68 12.51
CA GLN A 25 8.08 13.83 13.42
C GLN A 25 6.74 14.57 13.58
N THR A 26 5.79 14.34 12.68
CA THR A 26 4.53 15.09 12.58
C THR A 26 3.28 14.28 12.88
N VAL A 27 3.42 12.95 13.03
CA VAL A 27 2.29 12.04 13.21
C VAL A 27 2.38 11.34 14.57
N ASP A 28 1.21 11.20 15.20
CA ASP A 28 1.07 10.45 16.44
C ASP A 28 1.32 8.95 16.21
N PRO A 29 1.73 8.21 17.26
CA PRO A 29 1.97 6.76 17.19
C PRO A 29 0.72 5.89 16.93
N ALA A 30 -0.44 6.50 16.63
CA ALA A 30 -1.70 5.79 16.39
C ALA A 30 -1.65 4.89 15.14
N ALA A 31 -2.65 4.01 15.01
CA ALA A 31 -2.86 3.22 13.81
C ALA A 31 -3.07 4.16 12.60
N ILE A 32 -2.27 3.97 11.56
CA ILE A 32 -2.39 4.70 10.31
C ILE A 32 -2.32 3.76 9.11
N ARG A 33 -2.83 4.23 7.98
CA ARG A 33 -2.78 3.53 6.70
C ARG A 33 -1.99 4.35 5.69
N ILE A 34 -0.94 3.76 5.13
CA ILE A 34 -0.14 4.38 4.07
C ILE A 34 -0.61 3.86 2.73
N LEU A 35 -1.13 4.76 1.89
CA LEU A 35 -1.43 4.50 0.49
C LEU A 35 -0.26 4.95 -0.37
N GLY A 36 0.50 4.01 -0.91
CA GLY A 36 1.61 4.27 -1.82
C GLY A 36 1.12 4.57 -3.23
N ASP A 37 1.14 5.83 -3.65
CA ASP A 37 0.86 6.28 -5.01
C ASP A 37 2.12 6.11 -5.88
N THR A 38 2.16 5.06 -6.70
CA THR A 38 3.35 4.59 -7.41
C THR A 38 3.24 4.80 -8.93
N PRO A 39 4.16 5.53 -9.58
CA PRO A 39 4.12 5.72 -11.03
C PRO A 39 4.35 4.41 -11.78
N ASN A 40 3.48 4.09 -12.72
CA ASN A 40 3.60 2.88 -13.56
C ASN A 40 4.90 2.88 -14.38
N SER A 41 5.47 4.05 -14.66
CA SER A 41 6.74 4.19 -15.38
C SER A 41 7.93 3.56 -14.65
N VAL A 42 7.86 3.34 -13.32
CA VAL A 42 8.92 2.71 -12.52
C VAL A 42 8.62 1.27 -12.11
N LEU A 43 7.49 0.72 -12.57
CA LEU A 43 7.07 -0.66 -12.33
C LEU A 43 7.44 -1.56 -13.51
N ASP A 44 7.65 -2.84 -13.23
CA ASP A 44 7.79 -3.87 -14.25
C ASP A 44 6.41 -4.38 -14.64
N SER A 45 6.00 -4.17 -15.89
CA SER A 45 4.71 -4.65 -16.39
C SER A 45 4.62 -6.16 -16.52
N ARG A 46 5.74 -6.89 -16.41
CA ARG A 46 5.77 -8.36 -16.35
C ARG A 46 5.71 -8.89 -14.91
N ASP A 47 5.96 -8.04 -13.93
CA ASP A 47 5.95 -8.38 -12.50
C ASP A 47 5.66 -7.13 -11.64
N TYR A 48 4.39 -6.71 -11.65
CA TYR A 48 3.97 -5.52 -10.90
C TYR A 48 4.18 -5.70 -9.39
N LEU A 49 3.79 -6.86 -8.85
CA LEU A 49 3.92 -7.12 -7.43
C LEU A 49 5.40 -7.17 -7.00
N GLY A 50 6.25 -7.88 -7.74
CA GLY A 50 7.68 -7.94 -7.47
C GLY A 50 8.37 -6.58 -7.63
N SER A 51 7.92 -5.74 -8.56
CA SER A 51 8.45 -4.38 -8.71
C SER A 51 7.92 -3.37 -7.68
N ILE A 52 6.78 -3.63 -7.01
CA ILE A 52 6.29 -2.81 -5.89
C ILE A 52 6.98 -3.15 -4.57
N ARG A 53 7.24 -4.45 -4.31
CA ARG A 53 7.80 -4.95 -3.04
C ARG A 53 9.01 -4.15 -2.52
N PRO A 54 10.01 -3.77 -3.35
CA PRO A 54 11.14 -2.98 -2.88
C PRO A 54 10.76 -1.63 -2.28
N PHE A 55 9.77 -0.92 -2.85
CA PHE A 55 9.28 0.34 -2.28
C PHE A 55 8.66 0.12 -0.90
N VAL A 56 7.82 -0.91 -0.77
CA VAL A 56 7.21 -1.29 0.52
C VAL A 56 8.29 -1.64 1.55
N SER A 57 9.26 -2.49 1.18
CA SER A 57 10.37 -2.86 2.06
C SER A 57 11.22 -1.68 2.48
N ALA A 58 11.41 -0.67 1.62
CA ALA A 58 12.08 0.57 1.99
C ALA A 58 11.28 1.35 3.04
N VAL A 59 9.96 1.51 2.84
CA VAL A 59 9.07 2.17 3.81
C VAL A 59 9.10 1.45 5.15
N GLU A 60 8.90 0.13 5.16
CA GLU A 60 8.92 -0.67 6.41
C GLU A 60 10.27 -0.60 7.14
N ARG A 61 11.38 -0.68 6.39
CA ARG A 61 12.72 -0.53 6.98
C ARG A 61 12.88 0.84 7.62
N SER A 62 12.46 1.89 6.93
CA SER A 62 12.52 3.25 7.47
C SER A 62 11.61 3.43 8.69
N LEU A 63 10.41 2.84 8.71
CA LEU A 63 9.53 2.84 9.88
C LEU A 63 10.21 2.14 11.08
N ARG A 64 10.77 0.94 10.89
CA ARG A 64 11.46 0.17 11.95
C ARG A 64 12.73 0.84 12.46
N GLN A 65 13.48 1.54 11.60
CA GLN A 65 14.69 2.28 11.99
C GLN A 65 14.41 3.41 12.98
N HIS A 66 13.21 4.01 12.93
CA HIS A 66 12.86 5.13 13.81
C HIS A 66 12.12 4.68 15.07
N ARG A 67 11.34 3.60 14.99
CA ARG A 67 10.65 2.98 16.13
C ARG A 67 10.59 1.47 15.93
N LEU A 68 11.28 0.72 16.80
CA LEU A 68 11.44 -0.73 16.69
C LEU A 68 10.14 -1.51 16.94
N ASP A 69 9.21 -0.91 17.67
CA ASP A 69 7.88 -1.44 18.01
C ASP A 69 6.84 -1.22 16.90
N ASN A 70 7.20 -0.52 15.82
CA ASN A 70 6.32 -0.35 14.68
C ASN A 70 5.95 -1.70 14.05
N GLN A 71 4.65 -2.01 14.04
CA GLN A 71 4.10 -3.19 13.38
C GLN A 71 3.54 -2.80 12.02
N THR A 72 3.99 -3.48 10.96
CA THR A 72 3.56 -3.18 9.59
C THR A 72 2.85 -4.37 8.96
N SER A 73 1.79 -4.09 8.20
CA SER A 73 1.02 -5.10 7.46
C SER A 73 0.87 -4.66 6.00
N PHE A 74 1.54 -5.35 5.07
CA PHE A 74 1.39 -5.10 3.64
C PHE A 74 0.12 -5.75 3.13
N LEU A 75 -0.96 -4.97 3.00
CA LEU A 75 -2.31 -5.48 2.83
C LEU A 75 -2.68 -5.74 1.37
N ALA A 76 -2.43 -4.78 0.49
CA ALA A 76 -2.98 -4.85 -0.86
C ALA A 76 -2.13 -4.11 -1.88
N VAL A 77 -2.31 -4.51 -3.14
CA VAL A 77 -1.80 -3.85 -4.33
C VAL A 77 -2.91 -3.82 -5.37
N SER A 78 -3.12 -2.65 -5.98
CA SER A 78 -4.06 -2.46 -7.08
C SER A 78 -3.35 -1.78 -8.25
N ILE A 79 -3.26 -2.47 -9.38
CA ILE A 79 -2.64 -1.98 -10.60
C ILE A 79 -3.71 -1.40 -11.51
N TYR A 80 -3.53 -0.16 -11.95
CA TYR A 80 -4.47 0.51 -12.82
C TYR A 80 -3.84 0.85 -14.18
N PRO A 81 -4.64 0.81 -15.27
CA PRO A 81 -4.20 1.33 -16.54
C PRO A 81 -3.93 2.84 -16.42
N GLY A 82 -2.89 3.31 -17.12
CA GLY A 82 -2.50 4.71 -17.11
C GLY A 82 -1.23 4.96 -16.29
N ARG A 83 -1.28 5.97 -15.42
CA ARG A 83 -0.07 6.60 -14.86
C ARG A 83 0.38 6.04 -13.51
N HIS A 84 -0.54 5.57 -12.68
CA HIS A 84 -0.26 5.25 -11.28
C HIS A 84 -0.96 3.96 -10.85
N SER A 85 -0.30 3.23 -9.95
CA SER A 85 -0.80 2.06 -9.25
C SER A 85 -0.54 2.21 -7.77
N TYR A 86 -1.21 1.41 -6.94
CA TYR A 86 -1.29 1.67 -5.52
C TYR A 86 -0.89 0.45 -4.69
N PHE A 87 -0.24 0.69 -3.56
CA PHE A 87 -0.07 -0.30 -2.51
C PHE A 87 -0.62 0.23 -1.18
N VAL A 88 -1.05 -0.68 -0.30
CA VAL A 88 -1.54 -0.35 1.04
C VAL A 88 -0.66 -1.01 2.09
N LEU A 89 -0.12 -0.19 2.98
CA LEU A 89 0.66 -0.62 4.14
C LEU A 89 0.02 -0.05 5.41
N ASP A 90 -0.47 -0.91 6.29
CA ASP A 90 -0.92 -0.49 7.61
C ASP A 90 0.26 -0.40 8.57
N LEU A 91 0.23 0.59 9.46
CA LEU A 91 1.18 0.79 10.55
C LEU A 91 0.42 0.84 11.87
N ASN A 92 0.87 0.04 12.84
CA ASN A 92 0.32 -0.05 14.20
C ASN A 92 -1.19 -0.34 14.27
N ASN A 93 -1.73 -0.99 13.24
CA ASN A 93 -3.12 -1.47 13.24
C ASN A 93 -3.19 -2.83 13.96
N SER A 94 -3.04 -2.82 15.29
CA SER A 94 -3.06 -4.03 16.13
C SER A 94 -4.41 -4.75 16.13
N ASP A 95 -5.48 -4.03 15.81
CA ASP A 95 -6.85 -4.53 15.82
C ASP A 95 -7.23 -5.19 14.49
N TYR A 96 -6.32 -5.22 13.52
CA TYR A 96 -6.52 -5.91 12.25
C TYR A 96 -6.63 -7.43 12.45
N VAL A 97 -7.80 -7.98 12.10
CA VAL A 97 -8.09 -9.41 12.13
C VAL A 97 -8.37 -9.90 10.71
N TYR A 98 -7.44 -10.65 10.13
CA TYR A 98 -7.50 -11.08 8.72
C TYR A 98 -8.77 -11.87 8.41
N GLU A 99 -9.22 -12.72 9.32
CA GLU A 99 -10.39 -13.60 9.16
C GLU A 99 -11.68 -12.81 8.96
N THR A 100 -11.82 -11.67 9.64
CA THR A 100 -13.01 -10.81 9.62
C THR A 100 -12.83 -9.54 8.80
N ALA A 101 -11.67 -9.32 8.18
CA ALA A 101 -11.32 -8.08 7.47
C ALA A 101 -12.31 -7.68 6.35
N HIS A 102 -13.04 -8.64 5.77
CA HIS A 102 -14.10 -8.38 4.78
C HIS A 102 -15.34 -7.64 5.35
N ASN A 103 -15.49 -7.59 6.68
CA ASN A 103 -16.54 -6.84 7.36
C ASN A 103 -16.00 -5.58 8.05
N ASP A 104 -14.68 -5.35 8.02
CA ASP A 104 -14.05 -4.24 8.71
C ASP A 104 -13.99 -3.01 7.80
N MET A 105 -14.97 -2.12 7.99
CA MET A 105 -15.05 -0.84 7.31
C MET A 105 -14.67 0.33 8.23
N ASN A 106 -14.00 0.05 9.35
CA ASN A 106 -13.63 1.09 10.31
C ASN A 106 -12.62 2.07 9.66
N PRO A 107 -12.91 3.37 9.66
CA PRO A 107 -11.99 4.36 9.10
C PRO A 107 -10.69 4.42 9.88
N ILE A 108 -9.56 4.32 9.18
CA ILE A 108 -8.21 4.55 9.72
C ILE A 108 -7.63 5.79 9.03
N SER A 109 -6.86 6.60 9.75
CA SER A 109 -6.23 7.79 9.15
C SER A 109 -5.32 7.42 7.99
N VAL A 110 -5.70 7.83 6.78
CA VAL A 110 -4.96 7.57 5.55
C VAL A 110 -3.94 8.67 5.26
N TYR A 111 -2.72 8.26 4.95
CA TYR A 111 -1.63 9.09 4.45
C TYR A 111 -1.19 8.60 3.07
N VAL A 112 -1.17 9.49 2.10
CA VAL A 112 -0.75 9.15 0.73
C VAL A 112 0.75 9.38 0.62
N LEU A 113 1.53 8.31 0.43
CA LEU A 113 2.92 8.37 0.05
C LEU A 113 3.00 8.44 -1.48
N ARG A 114 3.14 9.65 -2.01
CA ARG A 114 3.35 9.88 -3.43
C ARG A 114 4.79 9.61 -3.80
N LEU A 115 5.04 8.51 -4.49
CA LEU A 115 6.33 8.16 -5.06
C LEU A 115 6.54 8.96 -6.34
N SER A 116 7.49 9.88 -6.31
CA SER A 116 7.86 10.70 -7.45
C SER A 116 9.32 11.11 -7.30
N ARG A 117 9.89 11.87 -8.25
CA ARG A 117 11.26 12.38 -8.11
C ARG A 117 11.51 13.17 -6.81
N ASN A 118 10.46 13.69 -6.19
CA ASN A 118 10.49 14.24 -4.85
C ASN A 118 9.34 13.62 -4.04
N PRO A 119 9.56 12.46 -3.39
CA PRO A 119 8.51 11.78 -2.66
C PRO A 119 7.92 12.66 -1.56
N LYS A 120 6.61 12.54 -1.36
CA LYS A 120 5.90 13.28 -0.30
C LYS A 120 4.87 12.39 0.33
N ILE A 121 4.66 12.59 1.63
CA ILE A 121 3.59 11.95 2.37
C ILE A 121 2.73 13.00 3.04
N PHE A 122 1.41 12.85 2.90
CA PHE A 122 0.45 13.82 3.41
C PHE A 122 -0.87 13.16 3.77
N ARG A 123 -1.57 13.74 4.74
CA ARG A 123 -2.88 13.28 5.21
C ARG A 123 -3.94 13.42 4.12
N LYS A 124 -4.81 12.42 3.97
CA LYS A 124 -5.94 12.46 3.03
C LYS A 124 -7.22 11.88 3.64
N GLU A 125 -7.92 12.71 4.43
CA GLU A 125 -9.12 12.31 5.20
C GLU A 125 -10.25 11.73 4.36
N ALA A 126 -10.45 12.26 3.15
CA ALA A 126 -11.46 11.75 2.21
C ALA A 126 -11.25 10.26 1.82
N LEU A 127 -10.07 9.69 2.07
CA LEU A 127 -9.78 8.28 1.79
C LEU A 127 -9.98 7.36 3.00
N ASP A 128 -10.18 7.86 4.22
CA ASP A 128 -10.22 7.00 5.40
C ASP A 128 -11.32 5.94 5.31
N LYS A 129 -12.53 6.39 4.99
CA LYS A 129 -13.69 5.52 4.81
C LYS A 129 -13.59 4.76 3.49
N THR A 130 -13.34 5.46 2.39
CA THR A 130 -13.29 4.87 1.05
C THR A 130 -12.28 3.71 0.97
N LEU A 131 -11.08 3.89 1.54
CA LEU A 131 -10.04 2.86 1.49
C LEU A 131 -10.34 1.69 2.44
N ALA A 132 -11.02 1.92 3.56
CA ALA A 132 -11.50 0.84 4.41
C ALA A 132 -12.56 -0.02 3.69
N GLU A 133 -13.53 0.62 3.05
CA GLU A 133 -14.56 -0.06 2.23
C GLU A 133 -13.92 -0.84 1.07
N THR A 134 -12.98 -0.24 0.33
CA THR A 134 -12.26 -0.95 -0.76
C THR A 134 -11.49 -2.17 -0.25
N LEU A 135 -10.80 -2.08 0.88
CA LEU A 135 -10.07 -3.23 1.43
C LEU A 135 -11.02 -4.33 1.91
N ALA A 136 -12.15 -3.98 2.52
CA ALA A 136 -13.18 -4.93 2.91
C ALA A 136 -13.74 -5.67 1.67
N GLU A 137 -14.00 -4.95 0.58
CA GLU A 137 -14.41 -5.54 -0.69
C GLU A 137 -13.35 -6.47 -1.29
N MET A 138 -12.07 -6.05 -1.29
CA MET A 138 -10.96 -6.91 -1.75
C MET A 138 -10.86 -8.17 -0.88
N HIS A 139 -10.92 -8.06 0.44
CA HIS A 139 -10.92 -9.21 1.35
C HIS A 139 -12.11 -10.13 1.11
N ASN A 140 -13.28 -9.57 0.82
CA ASN A 140 -14.44 -10.37 0.46
C ASN A 140 -14.16 -11.13 -0.84
N GLY A 141 -13.72 -10.44 -1.91
CA GLY A 141 -13.51 -11.01 -3.24
C GLY A 141 -12.42 -12.07 -3.31
N HIS A 142 -11.26 -11.81 -2.71
CA HIS A 142 -10.11 -12.73 -2.71
C HIS A 142 -10.25 -13.93 -1.77
N GLY A 143 -11.31 -14.01 -0.97
CA GLY A 143 -11.48 -15.13 -0.04
C GLY A 143 -10.34 -15.17 0.99
N TYR A 144 -9.66 -16.31 1.09
CA TYR A 144 -8.56 -16.54 2.03
C TYR A 144 -7.16 -16.51 1.37
N GLU A 145 -7.00 -15.81 0.25
CA GLU A 145 -5.68 -15.62 -0.37
C GLU A 145 -4.70 -14.87 0.55
N PRO A 146 -3.42 -15.26 0.59
CA PRO A 146 -2.45 -14.64 1.47
C PRO A 146 -2.20 -13.18 1.09
N LEU A 147 -1.84 -12.36 2.08
CA LEU A 147 -1.45 -10.97 1.85
C LEU A 147 -0.10 -10.84 1.10
N PRO A 148 0.10 -9.78 0.32
CA PRO A 148 -0.89 -8.76 -0.02
C PRO A 148 -1.92 -9.29 -1.04
N LEU A 149 -3.15 -8.82 -0.93
CA LEU A 149 -4.16 -9.01 -1.98
C LEU A 149 -3.73 -8.24 -3.23
N PHE A 150 -4.02 -8.78 -4.42
CA PHE A 150 -3.49 -8.26 -5.66
C PHE A 150 -4.56 -8.18 -6.75
N ASP A 151 -4.93 -6.96 -7.11
CA ASP A 151 -5.80 -6.67 -8.24
C ASP A 151 -5.01 -6.07 -9.40
N ASP A 152 -5.13 -6.64 -10.60
CA ASP A 152 -4.62 -6.07 -11.84
C ASP A 152 -5.76 -5.62 -12.76
N HIS A 153 -6.10 -4.34 -12.70
CA HIS A 153 -7.13 -3.72 -13.54
C HIS A 153 -6.67 -3.42 -14.97
N ASN A 154 -5.44 -3.78 -15.37
CA ASN A 154 -5.12 -3.90 -16.80
C ASN A 154 -5.86 -5.09 -17.44
N GLN A 155 -6.38 -6.00 -16.62
CA GLN A 155 -7.21 -7.13 -17.01
C GLN A 155 -8.55 -7.08 -16.26
N ILE A 156 -9.47 -7.97 -16.61
CA ILE A 156 -10.71 -8.14 -15.84
C ILE A 156 -10.35 -8.84 -14.53
N VAL A 157 -10.49 -8.14 -13.42
CA VAL A 157 -10.39 -8.73 -12.07
C VAL A 157 -11.57 -9.67 -11.88
N GLN A 158 -11.30 -10.93 -11.55
CA GLN A 158 -12.31 -11.95 -11.28
C GLN A 158 -12.07 -12.58 -9.90
N TYR A 159 -13.09 -12.50 -9.06
CA TYR A 159 -13.09 -13.11 -7.74
C TYR A 159 -13.68 -14.51 -7.81
N HIS A 160 -12.85 -15.52 -7.58
CA HIS A 160 -13.27 -16.92 -7.73
C HIS A 160 -13.93 -17.50 -6.48
N ASN A 161 -13.67 -16.93 -5.30
CA ASN A 161 -14.17 -17.51 -4.05
C ASN A 161 -14.50 -16.46 -2.98
N PRO A 162 -15.53 -15.61 -3.20
CA PRO A 162 -15.86 -14.56 -2.25
C PRO A 162 -16.28 -15.11 -0.88
N ARG A 163 -15.81 -14.51 0.22
CA ARG A 163 -16.16 -14.94 1.59
C ARG A 163 -17.66 -14.90 1.85
N SER A 164 -18.36 -13.90 1.32
CA SER A 164 -19.82 -13.78 1.45
C SER A 164 -20.62 -14.90 0.76
N LEU A 165 -19.99 -15.72 -0.09
CA LEU A 165 -20.62 -16.85 -0.77
C LEU A 165 -20.27 -18.21 -0.15
N GLN A 166 -19.42 -18.24 0.87
CA GLN A 166 -19.07 -19.45 1.60
C GLN A 166 -20.08 -19.65 2.73
N SER A 167 -21.26 -20.15 2.36
CA SER A 167 -22.32 -20.60 3.28
C SER A 167 -22.10 -22.03 3.76
#